data_AF-A0A4V1KSI6-F1
#
_entry.id   AF-A0A4V1KSI6-F1
#
_cell.length_a   1.000
_cell.length_b   1.000
_cell.length_c   1.000
_cell.angle_alpha   90.00
_cell.angle_beta   90.00
_cell.angle_gamma   90.00
#
_symmetry.space_group_name_H-M   'P 1'
#
loop_
_entity.id
_entity.type
_entity.pdbx_description
1 polymer ?
#
loop_
_entity_poly.entity_id
_entity_poly.type
_entity_poly.pdbx_seq_one_letter_code
_entity_poly.pdbx_strand_id
1 'polypeptide(L)' 'MNKEEQKELLKAFKKYADKITASKKESEKFLIRTGIHTEKGKLTKQYAS' A
#
# COMPACT_ATOMS: atom_id res chain seq x y z
N MET A 1 -4.68 -23.59 3.73
CA MET A 1 -3.43 -22.86 3.45
C MET A 1 -2.33 -23.47 4.28
N ASN A 2 -1.37 -24.12 3.62
CA ASN A 2 -0.26 -24.81 4.28
C ASN A 2 0.83 -23.82 4.71
N LYS A 3 1.71 -24.19 5.66
CA LYS A 3 2.77 -23.32 6.19
C LYS A 3 3.72 -22.79 5.10
N GLU A 4 3.94 -23.57 4.04
CA GLU A 4 4.78 -23.18 2.90
C GLU A 4 4.11 -22.10 2.04
N GLU A 5 2.81 -22.25 1.74
CA GLU A 5 2.04 -21.25 1.02
C GLU A 5 1.99 -19.92 1.80
N GLN A 6 1.88 -19.99 3.13
CA GLN A 6 1.92 -18.82 3.99
C GLN A 6 3.27 -18.10 3.95
N LYS A 7 4.38 -18.84 3.93
CA LYS A 7 5.74 -18.26 3.79
C LYS A 7 5.91 -17.56 2.45
N GLU A 8 5.47 -18.17 1.36
CA GLU A 8 5.58 -17.56 0.03
C GLU A 8 4.70 -16.32 -0.10
N LEU A 9 3.49 -16.35 0.47
CA LEU A 9 2.60 -15.20 0.49
C LEU A 9 3.17 -14.04 1.34
N LEU A 10 3.79 -14.35 2.48
CA LEU A 10 4.50 -13.38 3.31
C LEU A 10 5.71 -12.76 2.58
N LYS A 11 6.49 -13.55 1.86
CA LYS A 11 7.62 -13.04 1.05
C LYS A 11 7.13 -12.13 -0.07
N ALA A 12 6.08 -12.53 -0.77
CA ALA A 12 5.48 -11.72 -1.83
C ALA A 12 4.94 -10.40 -1.27
N PHE A 13 4.26 -10.45 -0.12
CA PHE A 13 3.77 -9.27 0.57
C PHE A 13 4.90 -8.34 1.00
N LYS A 14 5.98 -8.86 1.59
CA LYS A 14 7.16 -8.04 1.95
C LYS A 14 7.77 -7.35 0.75
N LYS A 15 8.01 -8.07 -0.35
CA LYS A 15 8.54 -7.47 -1.59
C LYS A 15 7.61 -6.40 -2.14
N TYR A 16 6.29 -6.59 -2.03
CA TYR A 16 5.31 -5.60 -2.44
C TYR A 16 5.33 -4.37 -1.52
N ALA A 17 5.36 -4.57 -0.20
CA ALA A 17 5.47 -3.53 0.80
C ALA A 17 6.73 -2.67 0.59
N ASP A 18 7.90 -3.32 0.42
CA ASP A 18 9.16 -2.63 0.17
C ASP A 18 9.08 -1.74 -1.07
N LYS A 19 8.43 -2.22 -2.15
CA LYS A 19 8.25 -1.43 -3.39
C LYS A 19 7.36 -0.21 -3.18
N ILE A 20 6.24 -0.36 -2.47
CA ILE A 20 5.32 0.76 -2.25
C ILE A 20 5.90 1.77 -1.25
N THR A 21 6.76 1.36 -0.31
CA THR A 21 7.39 2.28 0.66
C THR A 21 8.75 2.81 0.23
N ALA A 22 9.32 2.32 -0.88
CA ALA A 22 10.67 2.68 -1.34
C ALA A 22 10.85 4.17 -1.65
N SER A 23 9.78 4.88 -2.01
CA SER A 23 9.85 6.32 -2.27
C SER A 23 8.52 7.00 -1.97
N LYS A 24 8.58 8.30 -1.67
CA LYS A 24 7.39 9.13 -1.48
C LYS A 24 6.39 9.01 -2.64
N LYS A 25 6.88 8.95 -3.88
CA LYS A 25 6.07 8.85 -5.10
C LYS A 25 5.32 7.51 -5.20
N GLU A 26 5.98 6.40 -4.87
CA GLU A 26 5.34 5.09 -4.89
C GLU A 26 4.33 4.95 -3.75
N SER A 27 4.65 5.48 -2.56
CA SER A 27 3.71 5.56 -1.45
C SER A 27 2.48 6.37 -1.83
N GLU A 28 2.67 7.52 -2.49
CA GLU A 28 1.57 8.39 -2.90
C GLU A 28 0.67 7.72 -3.95
N LYS A 29 1.23 7.02 -4.94
CA LYS A 29 0.45 6.21 -5.88
C LYS A 29 -0.38 5.14 -5.17
N PHE A 30 0.19 4.48 -4.16
CA PHE A 30 -0.53 3.49 -3.37
C PHE A 30 -1.69 4.13 -2.60
N LEU A 31 -1.46 5.27 -1.94
CA LEU A 31 -2.50 6.02 -1.23
C LEU A 31 -3.61 6.52 -2.17
N ILE A 32 -3.27 6.90 -3.40
CA ILE A 32 -4.26 7.27 -4.42
C ILE A 32 -5.06 6.05 -4.86
N ARG A 33 -4.38 4.94 -5.20
CA ARG A 33 -5.02 3.70 -5.65
C ARG A 33 -5.98 3.12 -4.60
N THR A 34 -5.62 3.22 -3.33
CA THR A 34 -6.45 2.76 -2.20
C THR A 34 -7.56 3.74 -1.84
N GLY A 35 -7.63 4.88 -2.53
CA GLY A 35 -8.65 5.90 -2.27
C GLY A 35 -8.50 6.54 -0.90
N ILE A 36 -7.25 6.71 -0.43
CA ILE A 36 -6.89 7.48 0.77
C ILE A 36 -6.52 8.92 0.35
N HIS A 37 -5.77 9.09 -0.74
CA HIS A 37 -5.40 10.38 -1.33
C HIS A 37 -6.03 10.58 -2.72
N THR A 38 -6.13 11.84 -3.14
CA THR A 38 -6.38 12.22 -4.53
C THR A 38 -5.05 12.56 -5.22
N GLU A 39 -5.02 12.60 -6.56
CA GLU A 39 -3.84 13.03 -7.34
C GLU A 39 -3.33 14.44 -6.98
N LYS A 40 -4.16 15.25 -6.30
CA LYS A 40 -3.81 16.58 -5.81
C LYS A 40 -3.30 16.57 -4.36
N GLY A 41 -3.06 15.40 -3.77
CA GLY A 41 -2.61 15.23 -2.39
C GLY A 41 -3.68 15.48 -1.32
N LYS A 42 -4.95 15.69 -1.70
CA LYS A 42 -6.06 15.85 -0.74
C LYS A 42 -6.57 14.48 -0.29
N LEU A 43 -6.80 14.30 1.01
CA LEU A 43 -7.44 13.11 1.58
C LEU A 43 -8.87 12.97 1.03
N THR A 44 -9.22 11.78 0.50
CA THR A 44 -10.53 11.46 -0.11
C THR A 44 -11.59 11.13 0.92
N LYS A 45 -11.20 10.47 2.02
CA LYS A 45 -12.02 10.40 3.22
C LYS A 45 -11.56 11.49 4.15
N GLN A 46 -12.44 12.45 4.40
CA GLN A 46 -12.47 13.06 5.72
C GLN A 46 -12.50 11.87 6.68
N TYR A 47 -11.41 11.62 7.40
CA TYR A 47 -11.51 11.10 8.75
C TYR A 47 -12.29 12.18 9.49
N ALA A 48 -13.61 12.20 9.28
CA ALA A 48 -14.50 13.12 9.92
C ALA A 48 -14.37 12.82 11.41
N SER A 49 -13.97 13.87 12.13
CA SER A 49 -13.85 13.94 13.57
C SER A 49 -15.06 13.35 14.29
#